data_AF-A0A5N3USV9-F1
#
_entry.id   AF-A0A5N3USV9-F1
#
_cell.length_a   1.000
_cell.length_b   1.000
_cell.length_c   1.000
_cell.angle_alpha   90.00
_cell.angle_beta   90.00
_cell.angle_gamma   90.00
#
_symmetry.space_group_name_H-M   'P 1'
#
loop_
_entity.id
_entity.type
_entity.pdbx_description
1 polymer ?
#
loop_
_entity_poly.entity_id
_entity_poly.type
_entity_poly.pdbx_seq_one_letter_code
_entity_poly.pdbx_strand_id
1 'polypeptide(L)'
;MGYNDNEIAFHFNPRFEGSGYVVCNTKQLGTWGPEEKKMQMPFQKGSPFEICFEVESSAFKVMVNKNIFMEYAHRLPFHKFNGISIKGGTVHPALVPRGWVWGPVPSVAPAV
;
A
#
# COMPACT_ATOMS: atom_id res chain seq x y z
N MET A 1 -9.53 -7.61 16.25
CA MET A 1 -8.28 -6.83 16.32
C MET A 1 -8.55 -5.50 15.66
N GLY A 2 -8.66 -4.42 16.45
CA GLY A 2 -9.02 -3.10 15.94
C GLY A 2 -7.91 -2.51 15.06
N TYR A 3 -8.29 -1.96 13.92
CA TYR A 3 -7.41 -1.17 13.07
C TYR A 3 -6.86 0.02 13.87
N ASN A 4 -5.56 0.01 14.18
CA ASN A 4 -4.89 1.12 14.84
C ASN A 4 -4.37 2.09 13.78
N ASP A 5 -5.07 3.20 13.58
CA ASP A 5 -4.65 4.23 12.63
C ASP A 5 -3.53 5.13 13.16
N ASN A 6 -2.99 4.84 14.35
CA ASN A 6 -1.84 5.52 14.94
C ASN A 6 -0.50 4.96 14.48
N GLU A 7 -0.49 3.78 13.85
CA GLU A 7 0.71 3.17 13.28
C GLU A 7 0.49 2.80 11.81
N ILE A 8 1.20 3.50 10.93
CA ILE A 8 1.18 3.27 9.49
C ILE A 8 2.63 3.15 9.04
N ALA A 9 3.07 1.93 8.71
CA ALA A 9 4.43 1.69 8.22
C ALA A 9 4.71 2.46 6.93
N PHE A 10 3.76 2.42 6.00
CA PHE A 10 3.88 3.05 4.70
C PHE A 10 2.54 3.64 4.25
N HIS A 11 2.49 4.96 4.17
CA HIS A 11 1.37 5.71 3.60
C HIS A 11 1.75 6.16 2.20
N PHE A 12 1.11 5.59 1.18
CA PHE A 12 1.28 5.99 -0.21
C PHE A 12 0.09 6.86 -0.63
N ASN A 13 0.32 8.15 -0.90
CA ASN A 13 -0.73 9.14 -1.13
C ASN A 13 -0.53 9.91 -2.44
N PRO A 14 -1.12 9.43 -3.55
CA PRO A 14 -1.21 10.18 -4.79
C PRO A 14 -2.13 11.40 -4.62
N ARG A 15 -1.64 12.58 -4.97
CA ARG A 15 -2.37 13.86 -4.94
C ARG A 15 -2.46 14.44 -6.34
N PHE A 16 -3.67 14.61 -6.85
CA PHE A 16 -3.92 15.14 -8.19
C PHE A 16 -4.00 16.68 -8.24
N GLU A 17 -3.15 17.34 -7.45
CA GLU A 17 -3.03 18.81 -7.41
C GLU A 17 -1.97 19.27 -8.41
N GLY A 18 -2.24 20.33 -9.18
CA GLY A 18 -1.32 20.83 -10.21
C GLY A 18 -1.00 19.75 -11.27
N SER A 19 0.28 19.48 -11.50
CA SER A 19 0.75 18.38 -12.37
C SER A 19 0.62 16.99 -11.74
N GLY A 20 0.24 16.91 -10.47
CA GLY A 20 0.13 15.69 -9.68
C GLY A 20 1.47 15.21 -9.13
N TYR A 21 1.43 14.67 -7.91
CA TYR A 21 2.60 14.10 -7.23
C TYR A 21 2.16 13.00 -6.25
N VAL A 22 3.12 12.23 -5.75
CA VAL A 22 2.89 11.22 -4.71
C VAL A 22 3.64 11.62 -3.44
N VAL A 23 2.94 11.59 -2.31
CA VAL A 23 3.54 11.75 -0.98
C VAL A 23 3.61 10.40 -0.29
N CYS A 24 4.78 10.10 0.27
CA CYS A 24 5.02 8.91 1.07
C CYS A 24 5.41 9.29 2.50
N ASN A 25 4.87 8.58 3.49
CA ASN A 25 5.20 8.84 4.90
C ASN A 25 4.94 7.62 5.80
N THR A 26 5.38 7.72 7.04
CA THR A 26 5.13 6.78 8.14
C THR A 26 4.44 7.53 9.27
N LYS A 27 3.45 6.89 9.90
CA LYS A 27 2.80 7.40 11.12
C LYS A 27 3.18 6.50 12.28
N GLN A 28 3.67 7.08 13.38
CA GLN A 28 4.04 6.36 14.60
C GLN A 28 3.44 7.07 15.80
N LEU A 29 2.78 6.33 16.69
CA LEU A 29 2.12 6.88 17.88
C LEU A 29 1.18 8.06 17.58
N GLY A 30 0.52 8.04 16.43
CA GLY A 30 -0.42 9.10 16.03
C GLY A 30 0.24 10.25 15.25
N THR A 31 1.56 10.32 15.17
CA THR A 31 2.30 11.43 14.55
C THR A 31 2.91 11.04 13.22
N TRP A 32 2.78 11.92 12.22
CA TRP A 32 3.43 11.76 10.92
C TRP A 32 4.92 12.13 10.98
N GLY A 33 5.76 11.33 10.33
CA GLY A 33 7.17 11.66 10.12
C GLY A 33 7.39 12.67 8.98
N PRO A 34 8.65 12.83 8.51
CA PRO A 34 8.95 13.68 7.37
C PRO A 34 8.40 13.10 6.05
N GLU A 35 7.75 13.93 5.25
CA GLU A 35 7.23 13.54 3.93
C GLU A 35 8.35 13.27 2.93
N GLU A 36 8.22 12.19 2.15
CA GLU A 36 8.97 11.98 0.90
C GLU A 36 8.06 12.29 -0.28
N LYS A 37 8.47 13.21 -1.16
CA LYS A 37 7.66 13.65 -2.30
C LYS A 37 8.28 13.21 -3.60
N LYS A 38 7.51 12.47 -4.40
CA LYS A 38 7.85 12.15 -5.78
C LYS A 38 7.01 13.03 -6.71
N MET A 39 7.67 13.97 -7.39
CA MET A 39 7.07 14.94 -8.31
C MET A 39 6.71 14.33 -9.68
N GLN A 40 6.15 13.12 -9.64
CA GLN A 40 5.68 12.37 -10.79
C GLN A 40 4.35 11.73 -10.42
N MET A 41 3.36 11.85 -11.31
CA MET A 41 2.07 11.20 -11.17
C MET A 41 2.02 9.97 -12.09
N PRO A 42 1.98 8.73 -11.54
CA PRO A 42 1.91 7.52 -12.35
C PRO A 42 0.46 7.12 -12.69
N PHE A 43 -0.54 7.88 -12.21
CA PHE A 43 -1.96 7.59 -12.38
C PHE A 43 -2.63 8.64 -13.26
N GLN A 44 -3.66 8.19 -14.00
CA GLN A 44 -4.53 9.08 -14.77
C GLN A 44 -5.96 8.96 -14.24
N LYS A 45 -6.63 10.10 -14.00
CA LYS A 45 -8.03 10.12 -13.53
C LYS A 45 -8.92 9.35 -14.52
N GLY A 46 -9.80 8.49 -13.99
CA GLY A 46 -10.74 7.70 -14.79
C GLY A 46 -10.13 6.51 -15.52
N SER A 47 -8.80 6.31 -15.44
CA SER A 47 -8.13 5.16 -16.05
C SER A 47 -7.89 4.04 -15.03
N PRO A 48 -8.03 2.77 -15.43
CA PRO A 48 -7.64 1.66 -14.57
C PRO A 48 -6.12 1.67 -14.33
N PHE A 49 -5.70 1.16 -13.17
CA PHE A 49 -4.30 1.01 -12.84
C PHE A 49 -4.07 -0.26 -12.03
N GLU A 50 -2.85 -0.80 -12.13
CA GLU A 50 -2.34 -1.84 -11.24
C GLU A 50 -1.27 -1.22 -10.34
N ILE A 51 -1.37 -1.45 -9.03
CA ILE A 51 -0.30 -1.16 -8.07
C ILE A 51 0.17 -2.44 -7.42
N CYS A 52 1.49 -2.62 -7.34
CA CYS A 52 2.11 -3.71 -6.62
C CYS A 52 3.03 -3.12 -5.56
N PHE A 53 2.80 -3.50 -4.31
CA PHE A 53 3.66 -3.22 -3.18
C PHE A 53 4.47 -4.47 -2.88
N GLU A 54 5.72 -4.49 -3.33
CA GLU A 54 6.67 -5.55 -3.03
C GLU A 54 7.42 -5.20 -1.74
N VAL A 55 7.44 -6.12 -0.79
CA VAL A 55 8.13 -5.94 0.49
C VAL A 55 9.49 -6.61 0.39
N GLU A 56 10.53 -5.80 0.20
CA GLU A 56 11.92 -6.25 0.20
C GLU A 56 12.51 -6.12 1.62
N SER A 57 13.72 -6.64 1.84
CA SER A 57 14.36 -6.61 3.17
C SER A 57 14.67 -5.20 3.67
N SER A 58 14.93 -4.25 2.77
CA SER A 58 15.31 -2.87 3.08
C SER A 58 14.22 -1.83 2.82
N ALA A 59 13.26 -2.10 1.93
CA ALA A 59 12.27 -1.13 1.50
C ALA A 59 10.96 -1.76 1.01
N PHE A 60 9.93 -0.91 0.89
CA PHE A 60 8.78 -1.18 0.03
C PHE A 60 9.10 -0.71 -1.39
N LYS A 61 9.03 -1.62 -2.36
CA LYS A 61 9.14 -1.30 -3.77
C LYS A 61 7.75 -1.20 -4.38
N VAL A 62 7.50 -0.07 -5.03
CA VAL A 62 6.21 0.26 -5.63
C VAL A 62 6.32 0.17 -7.14
N MET A 63 5.51 -0.69 -7.73
CA MET A 63 5.32 -0.75 -9.18
C MET A 63 3.92 -0.26 -9.53
N VAL A 64 3.83 0.59 -10.54
CA VAL A 64 2.56 1.05 -11.12
C VAL A 64 2.51 0.63 -12.58
N ASN A 65 1.45 -0.08 -12.97
CA ASN A 65 1.30 -0.63 -14.32
C ASN A 65 2.54 -1.39 -14.79
N LYS A 66 3.07 -2.28 -13.92
CA LYS A 66 4.26 -3.13 -14.12
C LYS A 66 5.60 -2.38 -14.24
N ASN A 67 5.62 -1.06 -14.10
CA ASN A 67 6.86 -0.27 -14.12
C ASN A 67 7.25 0.10 -12.69
N ILE A 68 8.54 0.03 -12.37
CA ILE A 68 9.07 0.50 -11.08
C ILE A 68 8.81 2.00 -10.99
N PHE A 69 8.04 2.39 -9.97
CA PHE A 69 7.72 3.79 -9.71
C PHE A 69 8.63 4.36 -8.64
N MET A 70 8.74 3.72 -7.48
CA MET A 70 9.61 4.18 -6.40
C MET A 70 9.93 3.09 -5.39
N GLU A 71 10.91 3.37 -4.54
CA GLU A 71 11.20 2.62 -3.32
C GLU A 71 11.00 3.53 -2.11
N TYR A 72 10.56 2.95 -1.00
CA TYR A 72 10.36 3.63 0.28
C TYR A 72 11.04 2.82 1.38
N ALA A 73 12.13 3.34 1.93
CA ALA A 73 12.91 2.65 2.95
C ALA A 73 12.07 2.37 4.21
N HIS A 74 12.25 1.19 4.81
CA HIS A 74 11.53 0.83 6.03
C HIS A 74 11.90 1.77 7.18
N ARG A 75 10.93 2.56 7.65
CA ARG A 75 11.08 3.37 8.88
C ARG A 75 10.63 2.64 10.14
N LEU A 76 9.82 1.60 9.98
CA LEU A 76 9.34 0.71 11.03
C LEU A 76 9.56 -0.75 10.64
N PRO A 77 9.60 -1.69 11.59
CA PRO A 77 9.76 -3.12 11.28
C PRO A 77 8.54 -3.64 10.50
N PHE A 78 8.71 -3.88 9.19
CA PHE A 78 7.61 -4.20 8.27
C PHE A 78 6.82 -5.46 8.67
N HIS A 79 7.46 -6.44 9.32
CA HIS A 79 6.83 -7.69 9.78
C HIS A 79 5.75 -7.49 10.87
N LYS A 80 5.69 -6.31 11.51
CA LYS A 80 4.66 -5.99 12.50
C LYS A 80 3.32 -5.61 11.87
N PHE A 81 3.28 -5.34 10.57
CA PHE A 81 2.11 -4.82 9.87
C PHE A 81 1.50 -5.90 8.99
N ASN A 82 0.20 -6.15 9.13
CA ASN A 82 -0.52 -7.25 8.49
C ASN A 82 -1.83 -6.80 7.79
N GLY A 83 -2.02 -5.49 7.63
CA GLY A 83 -3.25 -4.93 7.08
C GLY A 83 -2.98 -3.85 6.03
N ILE A 84 -3.88 -3.76 5.06
CA ILE A 84 -3.91 -2.71 4.04
C ILE A 84 -5.22 -1.96 4.19
N SER A 85 -5.17 -0.63 4.22
CA SER A 85 -6.34 0.24 4.20
C SER A 85 -6.28 1.15 2.99
N ILE A 86 -7.34 1.16 2.19
CA ILE A 86 -7.50 2.06 1.05
C ILE A 86 -8.55 3.09 1.42
N LYS A 87 -8.20 4.37 1.31
CA LYS A 87 -9.09 5.50 1.61
C LYS A 87 -9.04 6.53 0.48
N GLY A 88 -10.15 7.23 0.28
CA GLY A 88 -10.28 8.31 -0.70
C GLY A 88 -10.73 7.84 -2.09
N GLY A 89 -11.48 8.70 -2.78
CA GLY A 89 -12.05 8.45 -4.11
C GLY A 89 -13.08 7.32 -4.18
N THR A 90 -13.72 7.17 -5.34
CA THR A 90 -14.49 5.97 -5.71
C THR A 90 -13.54 5.01 -6.40
N VAL A 91 -12.78 4.24 -5.62
CA VAL A 91 -11.92 3.16 -6.12
C VAL A 91 -12.67 1.85 -5.92
N HIS A 92 -12.71 0.99 -6.95
CA HIS A 92 -13.18 -0.39 -6.83
C HIS A 92 -11.94 -1.31 -6.80
N PRO A 93 -11.39 -1.63 -5.62
CA PRO A 93 -10.16 -2.40 -5.52
C PRO A 93 -10.42 -3.89 -5.76
N ALA A 94 -9.50 -4.53 -6.47
CA ALA A 94 -9.32 -5.98 -6.41
C ALA A 94 -7.94 -6.25 -5.79
N LEU A 95 -7.91 -6.96 -4.65
CA LEU A 95 -6.66 -7.32 -3.98
C LEU A 95 -6.23 -8.72 -4.45
N VAL A 96 -5.06 -8.79 -5.06
CA VAL A 96 -4.48 -10.06 -5.54
C VAL A 96 -3.15 -10.30 -4.81
N PRO A 97 -3.11 -11.14 -3.76
CA PRO A 97 -1.85 -11.55 -3.14
C PRO A 97 -0.97 -12.26 -4.16
N ARG A 98 0.25 -11.79 -4.37
CA ARG A 98 1.26 -12.49 -5.19
C ARG A 98 2.35 -13.02 -4.26
N GLY A 99 2.76 -14.27 -4.47
CA GLY A 99 3.86 -14.89 -3.70
C GLY A 99 3.47 -15.50 -2.35
N TRP A 100 2.17 -15.53 -2.00
CA TRP A 100 1.65 -16.20 -0.81
C TRP A 100 0.93 -17.48 -1.22
N VAL A 101 1.47 -18.64 -0.84
CA VAL A 101 0.76 -19.92 -0.93
C VAL A 101 -0.15 -20.03 0.29
N TRP A 102 -1.46 -19.95 0.10
CA TRP A 102 -2.38 -20.43 1.13
C TRP A 102 -2.13 -21.93 1.31
N GLY A 103 -1.86 -22.37 2.53
CA GLY A 103 -2.13 -23.77 2.90
C GLY A 103 -3.59 -24.11 2.58
N PRO A 104 -3.94 -25.40 2.48
CA PRO A 104 -5.26 -25.82 1.99
C PRO A 104 -6.37 -25.06 2.71
N VAL A 105 -7.27 -24.46 1.93
CA VAL A 105 -8.50 -23.87 2.43
C VAL A 105 -9.17 -24.92 3.33
N PRO A 106 -9.45 -24.64 4.61
CA PRO A 106 -10.28 -25.54 5.40
C PRO A 106 -11.61 -25.66 4.66
N SER A 107 -11.84 -26.82 4.05
CA SER A 107 -13.14 -27.16 3.52
C SER A 107 -14.07 -27.22 4.71
N VAL A 108 -14.92 -26.21 4.87
CA VAL A 108 -16.08 -26.34 5.75
C VAL A 108 -16.96 -27.38 5.07
N ALA A 109 -16.91 -28.63 5.56
CA ALA A 109 -17.90 -29.63 5.22
C ALA A 109 -19.27 -29.08 5.62
N PRO A 110 -20.32 -29.25 4.81
CA PRO A 110 -21.65 -28.88 5.24
C PRO A 110 -22.00 -29.69 6.49
N ALA A 111 -22.51 -29.01 7.52
CA ALA A 111 -23.06 -29.67 8.68
C ALA A 111 -24.16 -30.65 8.21
N VAL A 112 -24.00 -31.93 8.58
CA VAL A 112 -25.04 -32.96 8.47
C VAL A 112 -26.10 -32.78 9.54
#